data_AF-I4EH84-F1
#
_entry.id   AF-I4EH84-F1
#
_cell.length_a   1.000
_cell.length_b   1.000
_cell.length_c   1.000
_cell.angle_alpha   90.00
_cell.angle_beta   90.00
_cell.angle_gamma   90.00
#
_symmetry.space_group_name_H-M   'P 1'
#
loop_
_entity.id
_entity.type
_entity.pdbx_description
1 polymer ?
#
loop_
_entity_poly.entity_id
_entity_poly.type
_entity_poly.pdbx_seq_one_letter_code
_entity_poly.pdbx_strand_id
1 'polypeptide(L)' 'MDLDEAKQQSEQISGISNVAYDLMAVMTNKLEGIAAMEEYKLDAEDAGDTEVEELLNQLEQQEVSDVAKIKALLLQRLQ' A
#
# COMPACT_ATOMS: atom_id res chain seq x y z
N MET A 1 17.09 -18.69 -12.43
CA MET A 1 17.31 -17.57 -11.51
C MET A 1 16.15 -17.61 -10.54
N ASP A 2 16.46 -17.90 -9.28
CA ASP A 2 15.44 -17.98 -8.24
C ASP A 2 14.99 -16.57 -7.83
N LEU A 3 13.80 -16.43 -7.25
CA LEU A 3 13.24 -15.13 -6.87
C LEU A 3 14.15 -14.42 -5.84
N ASP A 4 14.74 -15.21 -4.95
CA ASP A 4 15.70 -14.75 -3.94
C ASP A 4 17.04 -14.32 -4.55
N GLU A 5 17.49 -14.98 -5.61
CA GLU A 5 18.72 -14.59 -6.34
C GLU A 5 18.52 -13.26 -7.07
N ALA A 6 17.35 -13.05 -7.69
CA ALA A 6 17.00 -11.79 -8.34
C ALA A 6 16.88 -10.64 -7.33
N LYS A 7 16.29 -10.90 -6.16
CA LYS A 7 16.19 -9.97 -5.04
C LYS A 7 17.57 -9.60 -4.48
N GLN A 8 18.44 -10.57 -4.20
CA GLN A 8 19.81 -10.31 -3.73
C GLN A 8 20.65 -9.51 -4.74
N GLN A 9 20.50 -9.78 -6.03
CA GLN A 9 21.21 -9.02 -7.06
C GLN A 9 20.68 -7.58 -7.19
N SER A 10 19.36 -7.38 -7.04
CA SER A 10 18.73 -6.06 -6.98
C SER A 10 19.18 -5.24 -5.76
N GLU A 11 19.32 -5.88 -4.59
CA GLU A 11 19.92 -5.28 -3.39
C GLU A 11 21.34 -4.76 -3.64
N GLN A 12 22.19 -5.57 -4.28
CA GLN A 12 23.56 -5.17 -4.59
C GLN A 12 23.65 -4.01 -5.59
N ILE A 13 22.72 -3.92 -6.53
CA ILE A 13 22.72 -2.89 -7.58
C ILE A 13 22.10 -1.57 -7.07
N SER A 14 20.97 -1.66 -6.36
CA SER A 14 20.20 -0.48 -5.92
C SER A 14 20.65 0.10 -4.57
N GLY A 15 21.34 -0.70 -3.75
CA GLY A 15 21.67 -0.36 -2.36
C GLY A 15 20.47 -0.35 -1.40
N ILE A 16 19.26 -0.65 -1.90
CA ILE A 16 18.03 -0.72 -1.11
C ILE A 16 17.83 -2.18 -0.70
N SER A 17 17.69 -2.44 0.61
CA SER A 17 17.35 -3.78 1.09
C SER A 17 16.05 -4.29 0.45
N ASN A 18 16.00 -5.58 0.12
CA ASN A 18 14.83 -6.34 -0.29
C ASN A 18 13.66 -6.11 0.65
N VAL A 19 13.92 -5.99 1.95
CA VAL A 19 12.88 -5.66 2.93
C VAL A 19 12.32 -4.26 2.72
N ALA A 20 13.16 -3.28 2.38
CA ALA A 20 12.70 -1.93 2.04
C ALA A 20 11.98 -1.91 0.69
N TYR A 21 12.44 -2.69 -0.30
CA TYR A 21 11.73 -2.86 -1.56
C TYR A 21 10.34 -3.49 -1.36
N ASP A 22 10.25 -4.58 -0.60
CA ASP A 22 8.99 -5.25 -0.29
C ASP A 22 8.04 -4.30 0.47
N LEU A 23 8.54 -3.49 1.41
CA LEU A 23 7.73 -2.48 2.09
C LEU A 23 7.25 -1.37 1.16
N MET A 24 8.06 -0.92 0.18
CA MET A 24 7.63 0.03 -0.83
C MET A 24 6.53 -0.55 -1.73
N ALA A 25 6.65 -1.84 -2.10
CA ALA A 25 5.62 -2.53 -2.88
C ALA A 25 4.30 -2.62 -2.10
N VAL A 26 4.35 -3.02 -0.83
CA VAL A 26 3.16 -3.06 0.04
C VAL A 26 2.53 -1.66 0.17
N MET A 27 3.34 -0.62 0.40
CA MET A 27 2.84 0.77 0.48
C MET A 27 2.16 1.21 -0.82
N THR A 28 2.75 0.86 -1.97
CA THR A 28 2.21 1.21 -3.30
C THR A 28 0.85 0.57 -3.52
N ASN A 29 0.73 -0.75 -3.26
CA ASN A 29 -0.54 -1.46 -3.41
C ASN A 29 -1.65 -0.87 -2.52
N LYS A 30 -1.30 -0.44 -1.31
CA LYS A 30 -2.26 0.21 -0.40
C LYS A 30 -2.71 1.58 -0.92
N LEU A 31 -1.78 2.38 -1.45
CA LEU A 31 -2.10 3.67 -2.07
C LEU A 31 -2.99 3.51 -3.31
N GLU A 32 -2.74 2.50 -4.13
CA GLU A 32 -3.61 2.15 -5.27
C GLU A 32 -5.01 1.73 -4.80
N GLY A 33 -5.10 0.95 -3.72
CA GLY A 33 -6.37 0.58 -3.10
C GLY A 33 -7.17 1.78 -2.60
N ILE A 34 -6.51 2.71 -1.89
CA ILE A 34 -7.12 3.97 -1.43
C ILE A 34 -7.68 4.77 -2.62
N ALA A 35 -6.88 4.91 -3.70
CA ALA A 35 -7.33 5.63 -4.88
C ALA A 35 -8.56 4.99 -5.55
N ALA A 36 -8.59 3.66 -5.65
CA ALA A 36 -9.74 2.95 -6.20
C ALA A 36 -11.02 3.08 -5.34
N MET A 37 -10.86 3.22 -4.02
CA MET A 37 -12.00 3.35 -3.10
C MET A 37 -12.76 4.67 -3.27
N GLU A 38 -12.15 5.71 -3.84
CA GLU A 38 -12.89 6.92 -4.22
C GLU A 38 -13.96 6.61 -5.27
N GLU A 39 -13.65 5.83 -6.29
CA GLU A 39 -14.61 5.41 -7.32
C GLU A 39 -15.68 4.47 -6.73
N TYR A 40 -15.28 3.51 -5.89
CA TYR A 40 -16.24 2.59 -5.27
C TYR A 40 -17.22 3.26 -4.32
N LYS A 41 -16.79 4.33 -3.64
CA LYS A 41 -17.69 5.15 -2.79
C LYS A 41 -18.72 5.90 -3.65
N LEU A 42 -18.32 6.42 -4.80
CA LEU A 42 -19.26 7.06 -5.74
C LEU A 42 -20.28 6.04 -6.28
N ASP A 43 -19.85 4.84 -6.63
CA ASP A 43 -20.77 3.77 -7.06
C ASP A 43 -21.78 3.40 -5.97
N ALA A 44 -21.33 3.35 -4.70
CA ALA A 44 -22.20 3.09 -3.55
C ALA A 44 -23.19 4.24 -3.31
N GLU A 45 -22.74 5.50 -3.42
CA GLU A 45 -23.58 6.69 -3.34
C GLU A 45 -24.65 6.70 -4.45
N ASP A 46 -24.27 6.43 -5.69
CA ASP A 46 -25.17 6.35 -6.86
C ASP A 46 -26.20 5.22 -6.71
N ALA A 47 -25.83 4.12 -6.06
CA ALA A 47 -26.72 3.01 -5.74
C ALA A 47 -27.62 3.27 -4.52
N GLY A 48 -27.34 4.32 -3.74
CA GLY A 48 -27.98 4.57 -2.45
C GLY A 48 -27.65 3.52 -1.38
N ASP A 49 -26.50 2.84 -1.51
CA ASP A 49 -26.05 1.78 -0.59
C ASP A 49 -25.14 2.36 0.51
N THR A 50 -25.78 2.96 1.52
CA THR A 50 -25.09 3.61 2.64
C THR A 50 -24.26 2.64 3.48
N GLU A 51 -24.63 1.35 3.56
CA GLU A 51 -23.86 0.35 4.31
C GLU A 51 -22.50 0.09 3.65
N VAL A 52 -22.50 -0.05 2.32
CA VAL A 52 -21.26 -0.20 1.54
C VAL A 52 -20.42 1.07 1.59
N GLU A 53 -21.04 2.25 1.47
CA GLU A 53 -20.33 3.53 1.57
C GLU A 53 -19.62 3.68 2.94
N GLU A 54 -20.31 3.37 4.04
CA GLU A 54 -19.73 3.41 5.39
C GLU A 54 -18.58 2.42 5.56
N LEU A 55 -18.73 1.19 5.04
CA LEU A 55 -17.66 0.19 5.05
C LEU A 55 -16.43 0.68 4.28
N LEU A 56 -16.62 1.22 3.08
CA LEU A 56 -15.52 1.73 2.26
C LEU A 56 -14.79 2.89 2.95
N ASN A 57 -15.51 3.80 3.60
CA ASN A 57 -14.91 4.86 4.42
C ASN A 57 -14.06 4.31 5.58
N GLN A 58 -14.53 3.27 6.27
CA GLN A 58 -13.77 2.64 7.36
C GLN A 58 -12.50 1.96 6.85
N LEU A 59 -12.61 1.23 5.74
CA LEU A 59 -11.47 0.56 5.11
C LEU A 59 -10.42 1.60 4.64
N GLU A 60 -10.85 2.73 4.08
CA GLU A 60 -9.93 3.78 3.61
C GLU A 60 -9.14 4.37 4.78
N GLN A 61 -9.82 4.67 5.89
CA GLN A 61 -9.16 5.19 7.10
C GLN A 61 -8.13 4.22 7.66
N GLN A 62 -8.43 2.91 7.62
CA GLN A 62 -7.49 1.87 8.03
C GLN A 62 -6.27 1.81 7.09
N GLU A 63 -6.49 1.89 5.79
CA GLU A 63 -5.42 1.89 4.79
C GLU A 63 -4.50 3.12 4.93
N VAL A 64 -5.06 4.30 5.16
CA VAL A 64 -4.29 5.53 5.45
C VAL A 64 -3.41 5.34 6.70
N SER A 65 -3.97 4.75 7.76
CA SER A 65 -3.22 4.43 8.99
C SER A 65 -2.07 3.46 8.73
N ASP A 66 -2.30 2.45 7.89
CA ASP A 66 -1.29 1.46 7.54
C ASP A 66 -0.17 2.05 6.67
N VAL A 67 -0.51 2.88 5.68
CA VAL A 67 0.48 3.62 4.87
C VAL A 67 1.37 4.48 5.76
N ALA A 68 0.80 5.16 6.77
CA ALA A 68 1.58 5.96 7.71
C ALA A 68 2.60 5.11 8.51
N LYS A 69 2.20 3.92 8.98
CA LYS A 69 3.10 2.98 9.67
C LYS A 69 4.21 2.47 8.76
N ILE A 70 3.86 2.08 7.53
CA ILE A 70 4.82 1.55 6.55
C ILE A 70 5.84 2.64 6.19
N LYS A 71 5.37 3.87 5.93
CA LYS A 71 6.23 5.03 5.65
C LYS A 71 7.22 5.29 6.78
N ALA A 72 6.76 5.23 8.03
CA ALA A 72 7.64 5.42 9.20
C ALA A 72 8.75 4.35 9.25
N LEU A 73 8.41 3.08 9.02
CA LEU A 73 9.40 1.99 8.99
C LEU A 73 10.35 2.08 7.80
N LEU A 74 9.87 2.50 6.62
CA LEU A 74 10.70 2.74 5.44
C LEU A 74 11.74 3.82 5.73
N LEU A 75 11.34 4.95 6.31
CA LEU A 75 12.26 6.04 6.65
C LEU A 75 13.34 5.61 7.65
N GLN A 76 13.01 4.76 8.63
CA GLN A 76 13.99 4.22 9.58
C GLN A 76 15.01 3.28 8.92
N ARG A 77 14.68 2.67 7.79
CA ARG A 77 15.53 1.70 7.07
C ARG A 77 16.36 2.30 5.96
N LEU A 78 16.08 3.55 5.58
CA LEU A 78 16.79 4.31 4.54
C LEU A 78 17.82 5.29 5.13
N GLN A 79 17.93 5.36 6.45
CA GLN A 79 18.96 6.11 7.19
C GLN A 79 20.15 5.21 7.49
#